data_AF-A0A0G0Z6X5-F1
#
_entry.id   AF-A0A0G0Z6X5-F1
#
_cell.length_a   1.000
_cell.length_b   1.000
_cell.length_c   1.000
_cell.angle_alpha   90.00
_cell.angle_beta   90.00
_cell.angle_gamma   90.00
#
_symmetry.space_group_name_H-M   'P 1'
#
loop_
_entity.id
_entity.type
_entity.pdbx_description
1 polymer ?
#
loop_
_entity_poly.entity_id
_entity_poly.type
_entity_poly.pdbx_seq_one_letter_code
_entity_poly.pdbx_strand_id
1 'polypeptide(L)'
;MNIQETIDFTEFSFEGHAQGTYKEKPVRAFGVLSGETANIHIYKKKRNIFYARPQEILKKSKERIPKKEDHYVTCSPWQIMPYDIQCAHKKELLRHLYEEEVRIDDFFISPVTEGYRTKVKPCDE
;
A
#
# COMPACT_ATOMS: atom_id res chain seq x y z
N MET A 1 -7.50 -4.42 -22.75
CA MET A 1 -8.03 -3.03 -22.66
C MET A 1 -7.09 -2.27 -21.74
N ASN A 2 -6.09 -1.59 -22.31
CA ASN A 2 -5.08 -0.85 -21.55
C ASN A 2 -5.67 0.52 -21.19
N ILE A 3 -6.30 0.58 -20.02
CA ILE A 3 -6.76 1.84 -19.46
C ILE A 3 -5.57 2.39 -18.67
N GLN A 4 -4.90 3.38 -19.26
CA GLN A 4 -3.85 4.16 -18.62
C GLN A 4 -4.48 5.47 -18.16
N GLU A 5 -4.56 5.64 -16.85
CA GLU A 5 -5.24 6.78 -16.24
C GLU A 5 -4.36 7.32 -15.12
N THR A 6 -4.41 8.64 -14.93
CA THR A 6 -3.73 9.31 -13.83
C THR A 6 -4.66 9.34 -12.62
N ILE A 7 -4.21 8.77 -11.50
CA ILE A 7 -4.99 8.71 -10.26
C ILE A 7 -4.19 9.33 -9.12
N ASP A 8 -4.89 10.15 -8.33
CA ASP A 8 -4.43 10.62 -7.04
C ASP A 8 -4.81 9.61 -5.95
N PHE A 9 -3.81 9.16 -5.20
CA PHE A 9 -3.96 8.26 -4.08
C PHE A 9 -3.96 9.07 -2.79
N THR A 10 -5.04 8.97 -2.02
CA THR A 10 -5.29 9.89 -0.89
C THR A 10 -5.19 9.20 0.46
N GLU A 11 -5.30 7.87 0.50
CA GLU A 11 -5.31 7.11 1.75
C GLU A 11 -4.82 5.67 1.53
N PHE A 12 -4.65 4.93 2.63
CA PHE A 12 -4.47 3.49 2.60
C PHE A 12 -5.79 2.78 2.92
N SER A 13 -6.08 1.69 2.22
CA SER A 13 -7.15 0.78 2.59
C SER A 13 -6.74 -0.11 3.77
N PHE A 14 -7.73 -0.74 4.41
CA PHE A 14 -7.48 -1.73 5.47
C PHE A 14 -6.60 -2.93 5.00
N GLU A 15 -6.60 -3.22 3.69
CA GLU A 15 -5.75 -4.26 3.08
C GLU A 15 -4.32 -3.75 2.79
N GLY A 16 -4.00 -2.51 3.17
CA GLY A 16 -2.71 -1.87 2.97
C GLY A 16 -2.45 -1.36 1.54
N HIS A 17 -3.45 -1.35 0.66
CA HIS A 17 -3.28 -0.76 -0.67
C HIS A 17 -3.42 0.75 -0.58
N ALA A 18 -2.67 1.50 -1.39
CA ALA A 18 -3.04 2.89 -1.62
C ALA A 18 -4.38 2.93 -2.36
N GLN A 19 -5.25 3.84 -1.96
CA GLN A 19 -6.60 4.00 -2.49
C GLN A 19 -6.78 5.39 -3.12
N GLY A 20 -7.39 5.40 -4.31
CA GLY A 20 -7.87 6.59 -5.01
C GLY A 20 -9.22 6.30 -5.67
N THR A 21 -9.71 7.22 -6.50
CA THR A 21 -11.05 7.10 -7.12
C THR A 21 -10.97 7.25 -8.64
N TYR A 22 -11.63 6.35 -9.37
CA TYR A 22 -11.80 6.42 -10.82
C TYR A 22 -13.24 6.07 -11.20
N LYS A 23 -13.92 6.98 -11.90
CA LYS A 23 -15.33 6.82 -12.32
C LYS A 23 -16.23 6.39 -11.16
N GLU A 24 -16.12 7.12 -10.05
CA GLU A 24 -16.89 6.90 -8.81
C GLU A 24 -16.64 5.54 -8.12
N LYS A 25 -15.62 4.79 -8.57
CA LYS A 25 -15.22 3.53 -7.95
C LYS A 25 -13.84 3.64 -7.34
N PRO A 26 -13.61 3.00 -6.18
CA PRO A 26 -12.29 2.94 -5.59
C PRO A 26 -11.32 2.17 -6.50
N VAL A 27 -10.10 2.67 -6.58
CA VAL A 27 -8.96 2.01 -7.21
C VAL A 27 -7.93 1.71 -6.14
N ARG A 28 -7.51 0.46 -6.05
CA ARG A 28 -6.46 0.00 -5.12
C ARG A 28 -5.21 -0.42 -5.87
N ALA A 29 -4.06 0.03 -5.37
CA ALA A 29 -2.77 -0.33 -5.92
C ALA A 29 -1.73 -0.54 -4.81
N PHE A 30 -0.84 -1.50 -5.03
CA PHE A 30 0.45 -1.56 -4.34
C PHE A 30 1.52 -0.87 -5.19
N GLY A 31 2.61 -0.45 -4.55
CA GLY A 31 3.72 0.27 -5.19
C GLY A 31 3.49 1.77 -5.37
N VAL A 32 2.40 2.29 -4.81
CA VAL A 32 2.08 3.71 -4.67
C VAL A 32 1.81 3.97 -3.18
N LEU A 33 2.13 5.16 -2.70
CA LEU A 33 1.82 5.60 -1.33
C LEU A 33 0.63 6.56 -1.32
N SER A 34 0.05 6.78 -0.14
CA SER A 34 -0.86 7.89 0.07
C SER A 34 -0.15 9.24 -0.21
N GLY A 35 -0.87 10.18 -0.81
CA GLY A 35 -0.36 11.49 -1.22
C GLY A 35 0.35 11.51 -2.58
N GLU A 36 0.41 10.38 -3.28
CA GLU A 36 1.06 10.26 -4.59
C GLU A 36 0.07 10.32 -5.74
N THR A 37 0.57 10.78 -6.89
CA THR A 37 -0.14 10.75 -8.17
C THR A 37 0.60 9.82 -9.10
N ALA A 38 -0.11 8.86 -9.71
CA ALA A 38 0.51 7.87 -10.58
C ALA A 38 -0.35 7.55 -11.80
N ASN A 39 0.32 7.26 -12.92
CA ASN A 39 -0.29 6.58 -14.05
C ASN A 39 -0.43 5.11 -13.72
N ILE A 40 -1.63 4.57 -13.89
CA ILE A 40 -1.96 3.20 -13.49
C ILE A 40 -2.41 2.32 -14.65
N HIS A 41 -2.21 1.01 -14.50
CA HIS A 41 -2.77 -0.03 -15.35
C HIS A 41 -3.74 -0.90 -14.54
N ILE A 42 -5.03 -0.87 -14.89
CA ILE A 42 -6.06 -1.69 -14.23
C ILE A 42 -5.98 -3.12 -14.77
N TYR A 43 -5.52 -4.05 -13.93
CA TYR A 43 -5.37 -5.47 -14.29
C TYR A 43 -6.54 -6.34 -13.83
N LYS A 44 -7.33 -5.89 -12.85
CA LYS A 44 -8.48 -6.64 -12.34
C LYS A 44 -9.64 -5.71 -12.01
N LYS A 45 -10.80 -6.03 -12.58
CA LYS A 45 -12.06 -5.31 -12.34
C LYS A 45 -13.00 -6.20 -11.53
N LYS A 46 -13.49 -5.69 -10.40
CA LYS A 46 -14.61 -6.29 -9.65
C LYS A 46 -15.81 -5.33 -9.71
N ARG A 47 -16.98 -5.79 -9.26
CA ARG A 47 -18.23 -5.01 -9.27
C ARG A 47 -18.07 -3.60 -8.66
N ASN A 48 -17.42 -3.53 -7.50
CA ASN A 48 -17.32 -2.31 -6.68
C ASN A 48 -15.90 -1.73 -6.58
N ILE A 49 -14.90 -2.33 -7.23
CA ILE A 49 -13.51 -1.93 -7.04
C ILE A 49 -12.63 -2.30 -8.23
N PHE A 50 -11.64 -1.47 -8.52
CA PHE A 50 -10.58 -1.76 -9.47
C PHE A 50 -9.26 -2.02 -8.75
N TYR A 51 -8.51 -3.03 -9.19
CA TYR A 51 -7.14 -3.23 -8.79
C TYR A 51 -6.22 -2.86 -9.95
N ALA A 52 -5.19 -2.08 -9.62
CA ALA A 52 -4.27 -1.54 -10.59
C ALA A 52 -2.81 -1.68 -10.14
N ARG A 53 -1.90 -1.53 -11.10
CA ARG A 53 -0.45 -1.44 -10.87
C ARG A 53 0.03 -0.08 -11.37
N PRO A 54 0.92 0.62 -10.64
CA PRO A 54 1.53 1.82 -11.16
C PRO A 54 2.40 1.50 -12.38
N GLN A 55 2.36 2.37 -13.38
CA GLN A 55 3.28 2.40 -14.51
C GLN A 55 4.34 3.48 -14.28
N GLU A 56 3.91 4.64 -13.77
CA GLU A 56 4.77 5.79 -13.54
C GLU A 56 4.25 6.59 -12.35
N ILE A 57 5.15 7.03 -11.46
CA ILE A 57 4.82 7.93 -10.35
C ILE A 57 5.13 9.37 -10.77
N LEU A 58 4.08 10.17 -10.94
CA LEU A 58 4.16 11.56 -11.39
C LEU A 58 4.47 12.51 -10.22
N LYS A 59 3.82 12.27 -9.08
CA LYS A 59 4.05 13.02 -7.84
C LYS A 59 4.42 12.05 -6.74
N LYS A 60 5.67 12.14 -6.25
CA LYS A 60 6.18 11.29 -5.18
C LYS A 60 5.85 11.88 -3.80
N SER A 61 5.53 11.03 -2.85
CA SER A 61 5.42 11.42 -1.44
C SER A 61 6.80 11.74 -0.89
N LYS A 62 6.88 12.65 0.08
CA LYS A 62 8.12 12.93 0.82
C LYS A 62 8.59 11.72 1.63
N GLU A 63 7.66 10.82 1.97
CA GLU A 63 7.91 9.61 2.72
C GLU A 63 8.36 8.45 1.81
N ARG A 64 8.40 8.65 0.48
CA ARG A 64 8.86 7.60 -0.43
C ARG A 64 10.38 7.43 -0.34
N ILE A 65 10.80 6.20 -0.06
CA ILE A 65 12.19 5.74 -0.20
C ILE A 65 12.33 4.77 -1.39
N PRO A 66 13.55 4.60 -1.94
CA PRO A 66 13.80 3.61 -2.99
C PRO A 66 13.43 2.19 -2.53
N LYS A 67 12.87 1.39 -3.44
CA LYS A 67 12.67 -0.05 -3.20
C LYS A 67 14.03 -0.74 -3.05
N LYS A 68 14.13 -1.70 -2.13
CA LYS A 68 15.35 -2.51 -1.94
C LYS A 68 15.46 -3.65 -2.95
N GLU A 69 14.32 -4.14 -3.43
CA GLU A 69 14.22 -5.25 -4.39
C GLU A 69 13.02 -5.03 -5.32
N ASP A 70 13.04 -5.65 -6.51
CA ASP A 70 11.98 -5.47 -7.51
C ASP A 70 10.67 -6.19 -7.15
N HIS A 71 10.77 -7.31 -6.46
CA HIS A 71 9.63 -8.16 -6.08
C HIS A 71 9.03 -7.77 -4.72
N TYR A 72 9.40 -6.62 -4.16
CA TYR A 72 8.96 -6.18 -2.83
C TYR A 72 7.44 -6.18 -2.64
N VAL A 73 6.63 -6.03 -3.69
CA VAL A 73 5.17 -6.06 -3.60
C VAL A 73 4.65 -7.40 -3.07
N THR A 74 5.39 -8.51 -3.22
CA THR A 74 4.99 -9.82 -2.68
C THR A 74 5.60 -10.11 -1.30
N CYS A 75 6.74 -9.51 -0.97
CA CYS A 75 7.45 -9.73 0.30
C CYS A 75 7.09 -8.68 1.36
N SER A 76 7.12 -7.40 0.99
CA SER A 76 6.88 -6.24 1.86
C SER A 76 6.40 -5.03 1.02
N PRO A 77 5.09 -4.93 0.70
CA PRO A 77 4.56 -3.87 -0.18
C PRO A 77 4.86 -2.45 0.29
N TRP A 78 5.05 -2.26 1.59
CA TRP A 78 5.30 -0.98 2.24
C TRP A 78 6.79 -0.64 2.42
N GLN A 79 7.70 -1.48 1.91
CA GLN A 79 9.15 -1.25 1.93
C GLN A 79 9.57 0.10 1.31
N ILE A 80 8.72 0.68 0.46
CA ILE A 80 8.94 1.98 -0.19
C ILE A 80 8.67 3.19 0.72
N MET A 81 8.42 2.99 2.02
CA MET A 81 8.40 4.06 3.04
C MET A 81 9.16 3.65 4.31
N PRO A 82 9.70 4.61 5.09
CA PRO A 82 10.37 4.37 6.37
C PRO A 82 9.51 3.56 7.35
N TYR A 83 10.14 2.72 8.16
CA TYR A 83 9.43 1.76 9.01
C TYR A 83 8.58 2.42 10.11
N ASP A 84 9.04 3.54 10.66
CA ASP A 84 8.29 4.38 11.58
C ASP A 84 6.99 4.92 10.95
N ILE A 85 7.06 5.34 9.68
CA ILE A 85 5.89 5.77 8.90
C ILE A 85 4.93 4.59 8.63
N GLN A 86 5.46 3.39 8.33
CA GLN A 86 4.64 2.17 8.22
C GLN A 86 3.87 1.91 9.52
N CYS A 87 4.54 2.00 10.68
CA CYS A 87 3.91 1.83 11.98
C CYS A 87 2.86 2.91 12.25
N ALA A 88 3.13 4.17 11.91
CA ALA A 88 2.19 5.27 12.05
C ALA A 88 0.91 5.03 11.25
N HIS A 89 1.02 4.62 9.98
CA HIS A 89 -0.15 4.28 9.17
C HIS A 89 -0.93 3.07 9.71
N LYS A 90 -0.26 2.05 10.25
CA LYS A 90 -0.97 0.91 10.88
C LYS A 90 -1.77 1.36 12.09
N LYS A 91 -1.19 2.22 12.95
CA LYS A 91 -1.90 2.79 14.11
C LYS A 91 -3.12 3.60 13.67
N GLU A 92 -2.98 4.39 12.60
CA GLU A 92 -4.07 5.19 12.06
C GLU A 92 -5.19 4.31 11.47
N LEU A 93 -4.84 3.25 10.75
CA LEU A 93 -5.84 2.28 10.28
C LEU A 93 -6.57 1.60 11.44
N LEU A 94 -5.87 1.25 12.52
CA LEU A 94 -6.50 0.69 13.73
C LEU A 94 -7.47 1.68 14.39
N ARG A 95 -7.10 2.97 14.49
CA ARG A 95 -8.00 4.03 14.98
C ARG A 95 -9.29 4.10 14.18
N HIS A 96 -9.16 4.17 12.86
CA HIS A 96 -10.30 4.29 11.96
C HIS A 96 -11.22 3.05 11.99
N LEU A 97 -10.67 1.85 12.20
CA LEU A 97 -11.46 0.62 12.20
C LEU A 97 -12.22 0.36 13.51
N TYR A 98 -11.72 0.88 14.63
CA TYR A 98 -12.24 0.55 15.96
C TYR A 98 -12.71 1.77 16.76
N GLU A 99 -12.76 2.97 16.17
CA GLU A 99 -13.38 4.18 16.75
C GLU A 99 -13.07 4.38 18.26
N GLU A 100 -11.80 4.25 18.65
CA GLU A 100 -11.26 4.34 20.02
C GLU A 100 -11.52 3.16 20.98
N GLU A 101 -12.23 2.11 20.58
CA GLU A 101 -12.46 0.91 21.41
C GLU A 101 -11.16 0.14 21.73
N VAL A 102 -10.14 0.27 20.88
CA VAL A 102 -8.85 -0.40 21.03
C VAL A 102 -7.82 0.57 21.61
N ARG A 103 -7.25 0.20 22.77
CA ARG A 103 -6.11 0.91 23.36
C ARG A 103 -4.87 0.74 22.48
N ILE A 104 -4.40 1.84 21.90
CA ILE A 104 -3.25 1.85 20.98
C ILE A 104 -1.92 1.73 21.74
N ASP A 105 -1.94 1.91 23.06
CA ASP A 105 -0.77 1.78 23.93
C ASP A 105 -0.12 0.39 23.84
N ASP A 106 -0.89 -0.64 23.45
CA ASP A 106 -0.41 -2.01 23.23
C ASP A 106 0.09 -2.26 21.78
N PHE A 107 0.39 -1.21 21.02
CA PHE A 107 1.02 -1.35 19.70
C PHE A 107 2.54 -1.55 19.83
N PHE A 108 2.98 -2.80 19.72
CA PHE A 108 4.39 -3.16 19.75
C PHE A 108 5.04 -3.03 18.38
N ILE A 109 6.17 -2.32 18.32
CA ILE A 109 7.00 -2.19 17.13
C ILE A 109 8.07 -3.28 17.17
N SER A 110 8.26 -4.01 16.07
CA SER A 110 9.30 -5.03 16.00
C SER A 110 10.68 -4.38 15.99
N PRO A 111 11.65 -4.84 16.81
CA PRO A 111 13.03 -4.40 16.71
C PRO A 111 13.74 -4.96 15.47
N VAL A 112 13.20 -6.02 14.87
CA VAL A 112 13.73 -6.68 13.67
C VAL A 112 12.80 -6.42 12.50
N THR A 113 13.29 -5.74 11.47
CA THR A 113 12.52 -5.35 10.28
C THR A 113 12.83 -6.19 9.04
N GLU A 114 13.92 -6.95 9.07
CA GLU A 114 14.43 -7.77 7.96
C GLU A 114 14.80 -9.16 8.44
N GLY A 115 14.78 -10.16 7.56
CA GLY A 115 15.18 -11.53 7.92
C GLY A 115 14.31 -12.22 8.97
N TYR A 116 13.19 -11.61 9.38
CA TYR A 116 12.30 -12.15 10.41
C TYR A 116 11.51 -13.39 9.95
N ARG A 117 11.42 -13.64 8.64
CA ARG A 117 10.63 -14.73 8.08
C ARG A 117 11.42 -16.05 8.13
N THR A 118 11.03 -16.92 9.05
CA THR A 118 11.68 -18.25 9.25
C THR A 118 11.11 -19.35 8.35
N LYS A 119 9.98 -19.11 7.66
CA LYS A 119 9.35 -20.06 6.72
C LYS A 119 8.89 -19.36 5.45
N VAL A 120 9.37 -19.83 4.31
CA VAL A 120 9.00 -19.34 2.97
C VAL A 120 8.42 -20.51 2.19
N LYS A 121 7.23 -20.31 1.59
CA LYS A 121 6.73 -21.20 0.54
C LYS A 121 7.06 -20.52 -0.79
N PRO A 122 7.91 -21.11 -1.64
CA PRO A 122 8.10 -20.62 -3.00
C PRO A 122 6.77 -20.54 -3.73
N CYS A 123 6.58 -19.56 -4.62
CA CYS A 123 5.51 -19.67 -5.59
C CYS A 123 5.85 -20.87 -6.49
N ASP A 124 4.95 -21.85 -6.54
CA ASP A 124 5.04 -22.95 -7.50
C ASP A 124 5.04 -22.32 -8.91
N GLU A 125 5.97 -22.72 -9.79
CA GLU A 125 6.13 -22.19 -11.17
C GLU A 125 4.88 -22.37 -12.05
#